data_AF-A0A934ZF43-F1
#
_entry.id   AF-A0A934ZF43-F1
#
_cell.length_a   1.000
_cell.length_b   1.000
_cell.length_c   1.000
_cell.angle_alpha   90.00
_cell.angle_beta   90.00
_cell.angle_gamma   90.00
#
_symmetry.space_group_name_H-M   'P 1'
#
loop_
_entity.id
_entity.type
_entity.pdbx_description
1 polymer ?
#
loop_
_entity_poly.entity_id
_entity_poly.type
_entity_poly.pdbx_seq_one_letter_code
_entity_poly.pdbx_strand_id
1 'polypeptide(L)'
;MLDRAEVTLRPNHHAGGVGASTGVGSPTTPVCVLEERGVSDRQGAQSWALLELPGANPGAHDAESIAGRRRWRDGFTPALAKALSAAGGVDVDAVVARALHMGDEMVHRTGAATALTVAALAPALARAGLGGAELAAGLDALLEGEGFFGALALAAAKLACDGVKSVDDSTVVTAMSRNGARCGVRLAGTGDKWFTAPAPTVKGRLRDGYDEDDAGRDLGDSAIAETAGLGAFVLAGAPALHARLGTRSADGLRVTRDMGEVTVARHPRYTLPALEFAGAPVGIDARRVVDTGILPVIGATIVHREPGRGAIGAGLARVPMGCFTAAIEHFADARGIR
;
A
#
# COMPACT_ATOMS: atom_id res chain seq x y z
N MET A 1 -20.47 -21.77 -3.42
CA MET A 1 -20.50 -20.45 -4.07
C MET A 1 -19.42 -20.30 -5.13
N LEU A 2 -18.12 -20.29 -4.79
CA LEU A 2 -17.04 -20.14 -5.78
C LEU A 2 -17.03 -21.27 -6.82
N ASP A 3 -17.02 -22.54 -6.39
CA ASP A 3 -17.06 -23.69 -7.31
C ASP A 3 -18.34 -23.77 -8.15
N ARG A 4 -19.40 -23.09 -7.69
CA ARG A 4 -20.70 -23.00 -8.37
C ARG A 4 -20.86 -21.72 -9.21
N ALA A 5 -19.81 -20.90 -9.30
CA ALA A 5 -19.82 -19.60 -10.00
C ALA A 5 -20.94 -18.64 -9.54
N GLU A 6 -21.38 -18.74 -8.28
CA GLU A 6 -22.41 -17.85 -7.71
C GLU A 6 -21.82 -16.49 -7.28
N VAL A 7 -20.49 -16.35 -7.30
CA VAL A 7 -19.76 -15.12 -6.93
C VAL A 7 -18.65 -14.87 -7.96
N THR A 8 -18.55 -13.63 -8.41
CA THR A 8 -17.47 -13.18 -9.30
C THR A 8 -16.33 -12.60 -8.48
N LEU A 9 -15.11 -13.10 -8.71
CA LEU A 9 -13.89 -12.52 -8.16
C LEU A 9 -13.30 -11.52 -9.16
N ARG A 10 -13.02 -10.29 -8.69
CA ARG A 10 -12.38 -9.24 -9.48
C ARG A 10 -11.23 -8.63 -8.69
N PRO A 11 -10.04 -8.44 -9.28
CA PRO A 11 -8.95 -7.73 -8.59
C PRO A 11 -9.33 -6.29 -8.25
N ASN A 12 -8.95 -5.81 -7.07
CA ASN A 12 -9.28 -4.46 -6.60
C ASN A 12 -8.80 -3.38 -7.58
N HIS A 13 -7.61 -3.54 -8.16
CA HIS A 13 -7.05 -2.60 -9.14
C HIS A 13 -7.97 -2.32 -10.35
N HIS A 14 -8.76 -3.31 -10.80
CA HIS A 14 -9.74 -3.15 -11.89
C HIS A 14 -11.05 -2.47 -11.44
N ALA A 15 -11.21 -2.25 -10.15
CA ALA A 15 -12.37 -1.61 -9.53
C ALA A 15 -12.03 -0.21 -8.97
N GLY A 16 -10.86 0.34 -9.30
CA GLY A 16 -10.36 1.60 -8.72
C GLY A 16 -9.88 1.47 -7.28
N GLY A 17 -9.72 0.24 -6.78
CA GLY A 17 -9.38 -0.05 -5.39
C GLY A 17 -8.05 -0.74 -5.19
N VAL A 18 -7.68 -0.88 -3.92
CA VAL A 18 -6.54 -1.70 -3.45
C VAL A 18 -6.88 -2.36 -2.10
N GLY A 19 -6.28 -3.52 -1.83
CA GLY A 19 -6.42 -4.22 -0.57
C GLY A 19 -5.08 -4.72 -0.05
N ALA A 20 -4.73 -4.37 1.18
CA ALA A 20 -3.56 -4.92 1.87
C ALA A 20 -3.75 -6.42 2.16
N SER A 21 -2.65 -7.14 2.33
CA SER A 21 -2.66 -8.58 2.63
C SER A 21 -3.55 -9.36 1.66
N THR A 22 -4.52 -10.16 2.11
CA THR A 22 -5.36 -10.95 1.20
C THR A 22 -6.22 -10.08 0.28
N GLY A 23 -6.46 -8.82 0.65
CA GLY A 23 -7.19 -7.84 -0.15
C GLY A 23 -8.64 -8.24 -0.45
N VAL A 24 -9.20 -9.18 0.31
CA VAL A 24 -10.57 -9.66 0.09
C VAL A 24 -11.57 -8.69 0.71
N GLY A 25 -12.31 -8.01 -0.16
CA GLY A 25 -13.46 -7.19 0.21
C GLY A 25 -14.77 -7.78 -0.29
N SER A 26 -15.85 -7.46 0.41
CA SER A 26 -17.24 -7.69 0.00
C SER A 26 -17.99 -6.35 -0.08
N PRO A 27 -19.20 -6.29 -0.69
CA PRO A 27 -19.96 -5.03 -0.81
C PRO A 27 -20.24 -4.29 0.51
N THR A 28 -20.14 -4.97 1.67
CA THR A 28 -20.35 -4.36 3.00
C THR A 28 -19.06 -4.04 3.73
N THR A 29 -17.89 -4.26 3.10
CA THR A 29 -16.60 -4.02 3.74
C THR A 29 -16.33 -2.52 3.76
N PRO A 30 -16.00 -1.93 4.92
CA PRO A 30 -15.56 -0.55 5.01
C PRO A 30 -14.37 -0.25 4.10
N VAL A 31 -14.39 0.93 3.48
CA VAL A 31 -13.30 1.43 2.64
C VAL A 31 -12.97 2.87 3.01
N CYS A 32 -11.70 3.23 2.86
CA CYS A 32 -11.26 4.61 2.79
C CYS A 32 -11.36 5.06 1.34
N VAL A 33 -12.04 6.19 1.09
CA VAL A 33 -12.17 6.78 -0.26
C VAL A 33 -11.33 8.05 -0.33
N LEU A 34 -10.55 8.16 -1.39
CA LEU A 34 -9.75 9.33 -1.71
C LEU A 34 -10.31 10.00 -2.97
N GLU A 35 -10.29 11.32 -2.99
CA GLU A 35 -10.78 12.13 -4.09
C GLU A 35 -9.74 13.19 -4.48
N GLU A 36 -9.48 13.31 -5.77
CA GLU A 36 -8.58 14.32 -6.33
C GLU A 36 -9.25 15.70 -6.32
N ARG A 37 -8.57 16.70 -5.74
CA ARG A 37 -9.09 18.07 -5.61
C ARG A 37 -8.22 19.15 -6.25
N GLY A 38 -6.93 18.88 -6.43
CA GLY A 38 -5.94 19.89 -6.85
C GLY A 38 -5.69 19.95 -8.35
N VAL A 39 -5.90 18.84 -9.08
CA VAL A 39 -5.61 18.74 -10.51
C VAL A 39 -6.89 18.94 -11.34
N SER A 40 -6.97 20.01 -12.14
CA SER A 40 -8.23 20.50 -12.73
C SER A 40 -8.93 19.52 -13.68
N ASP A 41 -8.19 18.75 -14.48
CA ASP A 41 -8.74 17.76 -15.41
C ASP A 41 -9.05 16.41 -14.75
N ARG A 42 -8.61 16.22 -13.50
CA ARG A 42 -8.83 15.01 -12.70
C ARG A 42 -9.67 15.25 -11.45
N GLN A 43 -10.17 16.47 -11.26
CA GLN A 43 -10.96 16.83 -10.10
C GLN A 43 -12.18 15.90 -9.98
N GLY A 44 -12.37 15.32 -8.80
CA GLY A 44 -13.43 14.34 -8.54
C GLY A 44 -13.08 12.90 -8.92
N ALA A 45 -11.89 12.63 -9.48
CA ALA A 45 -11.41 11.25 -9.64
C ALA A 45 -11.24 10.60 -8.26
N GLN A 46 -11.62 9.33 -8.15
CA GLN A 46 -11.62 8.62 -6.87
C GLN A 46 -10.86 7.29 -6.93
N SER A 47 -10.32 6.92 -5.78
CA SER A 47 -9.81 5.59 -5.50
C SER A 47 -10.29 5.15 -4.12
N TRP A 48 -10.10 3.88 -3.80
CA TRP A 48 -10.40 3.37 -2.46
C TRP A 48 -9.42 2.31 -1.99
N ALA A 49 -9.35 2.12 -0.68
CA ALA A 49 -8.65 1.01 -0.05
C ALA A 49 -9.52 0.36 1.01
N LEU A 50 -9.41 -0.95 1.17
CA LEU A 50 -10.08 -1.66 2.27
C LEU A 50 -9.58 -1.11 3.62
N LEU A 51 -10.52 -0.73 4.50
CA LEU A 51 -10.19 -0.38 5.87
C LEU A 51 -10.15 -1.67 6.69
N GLU A 52 -8.94 -2.18 6.92
CA GLU A 52 -8.75 -3.41 7.69
C GLU A 52 -9.14 -3.19 9.17
N LEU A 53 -9.69 -4.24 9.78
CA LEU A 53 -9.88 -4.30 11.23
C LEU A 53 -8.48 -4.31 11.89
N PRO A 54 -8.19 -3.40 12.83
CA PRO A 54 -6.95 -3.45 13.61
C PRO A 54 -6.72 -4.81 14.25
N GLY A 55 -5.50 -5.32 14.17
CA GLY A 55 -5.12 -6.63 14.72
C GLY A 55 -5.66 -7.86 13.97
N ALA A 56 -6.40 -7.70 12.87
CA ALA A 56 -6.94 -8.82 12.12
C ALA A 56 -5.86 -9.66 11.43
N ASN A 57 -5.88 -10.97 11.65
CA ASN A 57 -5.01 -11.89 10.94
C ASN A 57 -5.45 -12.07 9.48
N PRO A 58 -4.54 -11.94 8.49
CA PRO A 58 -4.83 -12.26 7.10
C PRO A 58 -5.39 -13.68 6.92
N GLY A 59 -6.53 -13.79 6.24
CA GLY A 59 -7.18 -15.08 5.97
C GLY A 59 -7.89 -15.73 7.16
N ALA A 60 -7.90 -15.11 8.35
CA ALA A 60 -8.64 -15.62 9.50
C ALA A 60 -10.16 -15.48 9.27
N HIS A 61 -10.88 -16.58 9.51
CA HIS A 61 -12.31 -16.75 9.20
C HIS A 61 -13.04 -17.52 10.30
N ASP A 62 -12.45 -17.64 11.49
CA ASP A 62 -13.13 -18.16 12.68
C ASP A 62 -14.24 -17.20 13.14
N ALA A 63 -15.07 -17.69 14.06
CA ALA A 63 -16.25 -16.95 14.55
C ALA A 63 -15.87 -15.62 15.23
N GLU A 64 -14.73 -15.56 15.93
CA GLU A 64 -14.26 -14.37 16.61
C GLU A 64 -13.79 -13.31 15.62
N SER A 65 -12.99 -13.72 14.63
CA SER A 65 -12.54 -12.88 13.51
C SER A 65 -13.72 -12.28 12.74
N ILE A 66 -14.75 -13.09 12.44
CA ILE A 66 -15.97 -12.61 11.76
C ILE A 66 -16.74 -11.62 12.65
N ALA A 67 -16.90 -11.94 13.93
CA ALA A 67 -17.58 -11.07 14.88
C ALA A 67 -16.84 -9.73 15.06
N GLY A 68 -15.51 -9.74 15.12
CA GLY A 68 -14.68 -8.54 15.17
C GLY A 68 -14.88 -7.64 13.95
N ARG A 69 -14.87 -8.21 12.74
CA ARG A 69 -15.12 -7.45 11.50
C ARG A 69 -16.52 -6.83 11.47
N ARG A 70 -17.53 -7.54 11.98
CA ARG A 70 -18.90 -7.00 12.11
C ARG A 70 -18.96 -5.85 13.11
N ARG A 71 -18.37 -6.01 14.31
CA ARG A 71 -18.29 -4.94 15.31
C ARG A 71 -17.59 -3.70 14.76
N TRP A 72 -16.53 -3.86 13.98
CA TRP A 72 -15.82 -2.75 13.35
C TRP A 72 -16.67 -2.05 12.30
N ARG A 73 -17.29 -2.82 11.39
CA ARG A 73 -18.16 -2.31 10.33
C ARG A 73 -19.40 -1.60 10.88
N ASP A 74 -20.07 -2.20 11.87
CA ASP A 74 -21.36 -1.74 12.37
C ASP A 74 -21.23 -0.76 13.55
N GLY A 75 -20.07 -0.73 14.21
CA GLY A 75 -19.80 0.08 15.40
C GLY A 75 -19.15 1.43 15.09
N PHE A 76 -17.83 1.52 15.21
CA PHE A 76 -17.11 2.80 15.15
C PHE A 76 -17.00 3.38 13.72
N THR A 77 -16.94 2.53 12.69
CA THR A 77 -16.71 2.98 11.29
C THR A 77 -17.76 4.00 10.79
N PRO A 78 -19.07 3.83 10.99
CA PRO A 78 -20.07 4.83 10.58
C PRO A 78 -19.86 6.20 11.24
N ALA A 79 -19.48 6.23 12.51
CA ALA A 79 -19.21 7.47 13.22
C ALA A 79 -17.93 8.15 12.72
N LEU A 80 -16.90 7.38 12.39
CA LEU A 80 -15.70 7.87 11.73
C LEU A 80 -16.02 8.49 10.36
N ALA A 81 -16.85 7.82 9.55
CA ALA A 81 -17.28 8.34 8.24
C ALA A 81 -18.07 9.65 8.37
N LYS A 82 -18.95 9.75 9.37
CA LYS A 82 -19.68 10.99 9.70
C LYS A 82 -18.74 12.11 10.12
N ALA A 83 -17.76 11.82 10.97
CA ALA A 83 -16.77 12.80 11.43
C ALA A 83 -15.89 13.30 10.27
N LEU A 84 -15.41 12.41 9.41
CA LEU A 84 -14.67 12.76 8.18
C LEU A 84 -15.49 13.68 7.27
N SER A 85 -16.76 13.34 7.03
CA SER A 85 -17.67 14.14 6.20
C SER A 85 -17.90 15.53 6.79
N ALA A 86 -18.13 15.62 8.12
CA ALA A 86 -18.32 16.88 8.83
C ALA A 86 -17.06 17.76 8.87
N ALA A 87 -15.86 17.14 8.83
CA ALA A 87 -14.58 17.85 8.74
C ALA A 87 -14.25 18.31 7.31
N GLY A 88 -15.02 17.88 6.30
CA GLY A 88 -14.72 18.16 4.88
C GLY A 88 -13.61 17.29 4.29
N GLY A 89 -13.24 16.21 4.98
CA GLY A 89 -12.12 15.33 4.62
C GLY A 89 -10.81 15.67 5.36
N VAL A 90 -9.74 14.98 4.97
CA VAL A 90 -8.37 15.20 5.45
C VAL A 90 -7.45 15.34 4.24
N ASP A 91 -6.55 16.32 4.26
CA ASP A 91 -5.50 16.46 3.26
C ASP A 91 -4.43 15.38 3.49
N VAL A 92 -4.58 14.25 2.80
CA VAL A 92 -3.70 13.09 2.96
C VAL A 92 -2.28 13.39 2.47
N ASP A 93 -2.12 14.17 1.40
CA ASP A 93 -0.81 14.60 0.91
C ASP A 93 -0.03 15.39 1.97
N ALA A 94 -0.69 16.34 2.63
CA ALA A 94 -0.08 17.12 3.69
C ALA A 94 0.30 16.26 4.91
N VAL A 95 -0.54 15.29 5.27
CA VAL A 95 -0.24 14.36 6.36
C VAL A 95 0.95 13.46 6.01
N VAL A 96 0.99 12.87 4.82
CA VAL A 96 2.11 12.03 4.35
C VAL A 96 3.41 12.82 4.40
N ALA A 97 3.44 14.03 3.82
CA ALA A 97 4.65 14.86 3.76
C ALA A 97 5.23 15.13 5.17
N ARG A 98 4.36 15.43 6.15
CA ARG A 98 4.77 15.65 7.53
C ARG A 98 5.18 14.36 8.24
N ALA A 99 4.46 13.26 8.00
CA ALA A 99 4.72 11.98 8.66
C ALA A 99 6.04 11.34 8.21
N LEU A 100 6.44 11.52 6.95
CA LEU A 100 7.78 11.12 6.46
C LEU A 100 8.91 11.80 7.27
N HIS A 101 8.71 13.05 7.71
CA HIS A 101 9.68 13.75 8.57
C HIS A 101 9.63 13.29 10.03
N MET A 102 8.62 12.48 10.39
CA MET A 102 8.43 11.88 11.71
C MET A 102 8.77 10.37 11.71
N GLY A 103 9.44 9.92 10.66
CA GLY A 103 10.01 8.58 10.55
C GLY A 103 9.08 7.50 10.01
N ASP A 104 7.88 7.86 9.53
CA ASP A 104 6.99 6.90 8.88
C ASP A 104 7.41 6.62 7.43
N GLU A 105 6.96 5.49 6.88
CA GLU A 105 7.11 5.17 5.45
C GLU A 105 5.79 4.81 4.75
N MET A 106 4.66 4.87 5.48
CA MET A 106 3.29 4.75 4.99
C MET A 106 2.76 3.32 4.75
N VAL A 107 3.53 2.26 5.05
CA VAL A 107 3.09 0.85 4.89
C VAL A 107 3.22 0.07 6.21
N HIS A 108 4.44 -0.16 6.69
CA HIS A 108 4.74 -0.87 7.94
C HIS A 108 4.94 0.04 9.15
N ARG A 109 4.99 1.35 8.93
CA ARG A 109 5.00 2.37 9.97
C ARG A 109 4.20 3.58 9.51
N THR A 110 3.07 3.79 10.17
CA THR A 110 2.12 4.88 9.87
C THR A 110 1.67 5.65 11.12
N GLY A 111 2.35 5.44 12.25
CA GLY A 111 1.90 5.95 13.56
C GLY A 111 1.87 7.48 13.64
N ALA A 112 2.83 8.17 13.02
CA ALA A 112 2.81 9.63 12.99
C ALA A 112 1.65 10.15 12.14
N ALA A 113 1.43 9.54 10.98
CA ALA A 113 0.34 9.91 10.09
C ALA A 113 -1.05 9.63 10.69
N THR A 114 -1.21 8.49 11.36
CA THR A 114 -2.40 8.15 12.15
C THR A 114 -2.65 9.20 13.23
N ALA A 115 -1.64 9.55 14.04
CA ALA A 115 -1.78 10.54 15.11
C ALA A 115 -2.16 11.93 14.57
N LEU A 116 -1.52 12.38 13.47
CA LEU A 116 -1.85 13.64 12.82
C LEU A 116 -3.30 13.65 12.29
N THR A 117 -3.74 12.55 11.70
CA THR A 117 -5.11 12.39 11.16
C THR A 117 -6.14 12.39 12.29
N VAL A 118 -5.89 11.62 13.35
CA VAL A 118 -6.76 11.57 14.53
C VAL A 118 -6.86 12.95 15.19
N ALA A 119 -5.74 13.67 15.33
CA ALA A 119 -5.73 15.02 15.87
C ALA A 119 -6.56 16.00 15.01
N ALA A 120 -6.47 15.90 13.68
CA ALA A 120 -7.27 16.71 12.77
C ALA A 120 -8.78 16.41 12.88
N LEU A 121 -9.15 15.15 13.12
CA LEU A 121 -10.54 14.71 13.23
C LEU A 121 -11.13 14.83 14.64
N ALA A 122 -10.31 15.03 15.67
CA ALA A 122 -10.74 15.01 17.06
C ALA A 122 -11.95 15.93 17.35
N PRO A 123 -12.02 17.18 16.86
CA PRO A 123 -13.18 18.03 17.08
C PRO A 123 -14.47 17.49 16.43
N ALA A 124 -14.37 16.88 15.26
CA ALA A 124 -15.51 16.31 14.55
C ALA A 124 -15.98 15.00 15.19
N LEU A 125 -15.05 14.16 15.62
CA LEU A 125 -15.33 12.93 16.37
C LEU A 125 -16.03 13.23 17.70
N ALA A 126 -15.57 14.24 18.45
CA ALA A 126 -16.21 14.67 19.70
C ALA A 126 -17.66 15.17 19.47
N ARG A 127 -17.95 15.73 18.30
CA ARG A 127 -19.30 16.17 17.89
C ARG A 127 -20.13 15.09 17.20
N ALA A 128 -19.58 13.90 16.96
CA ALA A 128 -20.28 12.84 16.22
C ALA A 128 -21.47 12.25 16.99
N GLY A 129 -21.51 12.45 18.32
CA GLY A 129 -22.57 11.98 19.22
C GLY A 129 -22.36 10.56 19.75
N LEU A 130 -21.12 10.05 19.70
CA LEU A 130 -20.75 8.75 20.29
C LEU A 130 -20.76 8.83 21.82
N GLY A 131 -21.08 7.72 22.48
CA GLY A 131 -20.84 7.58 23.92
C GLY A 131 -19.34 7.62 24.23
N GLY A 132 -18.96 8.14 25.40
CA GLY A 132 -17.54 8.32 25.75
C GLY A 132 -16.70 7.03 25.66
N ALA A 133 -17.29 5.89 26.06
CA ALA A 133 -16.63 4.59 25.97
C ALA A 133 -16.46 4.10 24.51
N GLU A 134 -17.45 4.34 23.65
CA GLU A 134 -17.38 3.96 22.23
C GLU A 134 -16.36 4.81 21.47
N LEU A 135 -16.30 6.11 21.78
CA LEU A 135 -15.30 7.00 21.22
C LEU A 135 -13.89 6.58 21.65
N ALA A 136 -13.69 6.28 22.93
CA ALA A 136 -12.39 5.81 23.43
C ALA A 136 -11.95 4.51 22.74
N ALA A 137 -12.80 3.49 22.71
CA ALA A 137 -12.48 2.21 22.06
C ALA A 137 -12.20 2.36 20.56
N GLY A 138 -12.91 3.26 19.87
CA GLY A 138 -12.65 3.55 18.46
C GLY A 138 -11.32 4.27 18.23
N LEU A 139 -10.97 5.23 19.09
CA LEU A 139 -9.68 5.92 19.03
C LEU A 139 -8.52 4.96 19.32
N ASP A 140 -8.66 4.11 20.33
CA ASP A 140 -7.68 3.05 20.65
C ASP A 140 -7.47 2.15 19.43
N ALA A 141 -8.55 1.73 18.78
CA ALA A 141 -8.48 0.90 17.57
C ALA A 141 -7.79 1.62 16.38
N LEU A 142 -8.05 2.92 16.16
CA LEU A 142 -7.36 3.67 15.10
C LEU A 142 -5.86 3.82 15.38
N LEU A 143 -5.50 4.03 16.64
CA LEU A 143 -4.13 4.19 17.10
C LEU A 143 -3.39 2.85 17.22
N GLU A 144 -4.12 1.73 17.17
CA GLU A 144 -3.57 0.39 17.18
C GLU A 144 -3.04 -0.01 15.79
N GLY A 145 -1.73 -0.20 15.71
CA GLY A 145 -1.06 -0.71 14.52
C GLY A 145 -1.06 0.28 13.36
N GLU A 146 -0.95 -0.25 12.14
CA GLU A 146 -0.69 0.56 10.94
C GLU A 146 -1.87 0.67 9.97
N GLY A 147 -2.96 -0.05 10.24
CA GLY A 147 -4.04 -0.32 9.28
C GLY A 147 -4.83 0.91 8.84
N PHE A 148 -5.14 1.84 9.75
CA PHE A 148 -5.99 2.99 9.43
C PHE A 148 -5.34 3.93 8.41
N PHE A 149 -4.19 4.53 8.75
CA PHE A 149 -3.53 5.42 7.80
C PHE A 149 -2.87 4.65 6.65
N GLY A 150 -2.51 3.37 6.85
CA GLY A 150 -2.10 2.49 5.76
C GLY A 150 -3.15 2.46 4.65
N ALA A 151 -4.44 2.27 4.97
CA ALA A 151 -5.51 2.31 3.96
C ALA A 151 -5.59 3.66 3.24
N LEU A 152 -5.49 4.78 3.97
CA LEU A 152 -5.47 6.13 3.36
C LEU A 152 -4.28 6.31 2.41
N ALA A 153 -3.08 5.88 2.81
CA ALA A 153 -1.88 5.94 2.00
C ALA A 153 -1.97 5.08 0.73
N LEU A 154 -2.50 3.86 0.84
CA LEU A 154 -2.69 2.97 -0.30
C LEU A 154 -3.71 3.54 -1.30
N ALA A 155 -4.82 4.09 -0.82
CA ALA A 155 -5.80 4.75 -1.68
C ALA A 155 -5.20 5.99 -2.36
N ALA A 156 -4.46 6.83 -1.62
CA ALA A 156 -3.78 7.99 -2.20
C ALA A 156 -2.75 7.59 -3.27
N ALA A 157 -1.93 6.57 -3.00
CA ALA A 157 -0.98 6.01 -3.96
C ALA A 157 -1.67 5.50 -5.22
N LYS A 158 -2.79 4.77 -5.07
CA LYS A 158 -3.61 4.30 -6.19
C LYS A 158 -4.17 5.46 -7.01
N LEU A 159 -4.69 6.51 -6.36
CA LEU A 159 -5.25 7.68 -7.04
C LEU A 159 -4.20 8.43 -7.87
N ALA A 160 -3.00 8.58 -7.31
CA ALA A 160 -1.87 9.21 -7.97
C ALA A 160 -1.39 8.38 -9.17
N CYS A 161 -1.18 7.07 -8.98
CA CYS A 161 -0.70 6.20 -10.05
C CYS A 161 -1.72 6.04 -11.19
N ASP A 162 -3.02 6.02 -10.86
CA ASP A 162 -4.09 6.04 -11.86
C ASP A 162 -4.19 7.37 -12.62
N GLY A 163 -3.46 8.41 -12.21
CA GLY A 163 -3.43 9.69 -12.91
C GLY A 163 -2.53 9.77 -14.10
N VAL A 164 -1.59 8.84 -14.16
CA VAL A 164 -0.64 8.71 -15.26
C VAL A 164 -0.90 7.43 -16.06
N LYS A 165 -1.97 6.70 -15.74
CA LYS A 165 -2.44 5.61 -16.60
C LYS A 165 -2.90 6.21 -17.93
N SER A 166 -2.51 5.60 -19.05
CA SER A 166 -2.82 6.07 -20.41
C SER A 166 -1.96 7.23 -20.93
N VAL A 167 -0.75 7.44 -20.39
CA VAL A 167 0.28 8.18 -21.13
C VAL A 167 0.90 7.23 -22.15
N ASP A 168 0.49 7.34 -23.41
CA ASP A 168 0.76 6.35 -24.46
C ASP A 168 2.23 5.94 -24.53
N ASP A 169 3.19 6.85 -24.67
CA ASP A 169 4.62 6.48 -24.81
C ASP A 169 5.40 6.38 -23.50
N SER A 170 4.72 6.09 -22.39
CA SER A 170 5.35 5.99 -21.08
C SER A 170 5.57 4.54 -20.62
N THR A 171 6.81 4.24 -20.24
CA THR A 171 7.21 2.98 -19.60
C THR A 171 7.18 3.06 -18.08
N VAL A 172 6.56 4.11 -17.52
CA VAL A 172 6.38 4.26 -16.07
C VAL A 172 5.40 3.22 -15.55
N VAL A 173 5.78 2.54 -14.48
CA VAL A 173 4.92 1.58 -13.77
C VAL A 173 3.81 2.32 -13.03
N THR A 174 2.56 1.90 -13.24
CA THR A 174 1.35 2.49 -12.63
C THR A 174 0.68 1.57 -11.61
N ALA A 175 1.09 0.30 -11.55
CA ALA A 175 0.70 -0.59 -10.47
C ALA A 175 1.73 -1.69 -10.31
N MET A 176 2.04 -2.02 -9.06
CA MET A 176 2.65 -3.27 -8.65
C MET A 176 1.70 -3.97 -7.69
N SER A 177 1.42 -5.25 -7.89
CA SER A 177 0.60 -6.06 -6.98
C SER A 177 1.05 -7.51 -7.01
N ARG A 178 0.65 -8.25 -5.98
CA ARG A 178 1.03 -9.65 -5.76
C ARG A 178 -0.14 -10.37 -5.09
N ASN A 179 -0.34 -11.66 -5.39
CA ASN A 179 -1.50 -12.42 -4.89
C ASN A 179 -1.14 -13.77 -4.24
N GLY A 180 0.14 -13.96 -3.87
CA GLY A 180 0.64 -15.21 -3.29
C GLY A 180 0.99 -16.28 -4.32
N ALA A 181 0.56 -16.14 -5.58
CA ALA A 181 0.96 -17.01 -6.69
C ALA A 181 1.78 -16.26 -7.74
N ARG A 182 1.33 -15.05 -8.09
CA ARG A 182 1.91 -14.18 -9.13
C ARG A 182 2.19 -12.80 -8.55
N CYS A 183 3.26 -12.19 -9.03
CA CYS A 183 3.50 -10.76 -8.92
C CYS A 183 3.29 -10.15 -10.31
N GLY A 184 2.79 -8.93 -10.38
CA GLY A 184 2.53 -8.26 -11.64
C GLY A 184 2.78 -6.77 -11.61
N VAL A 185 3.08 -6.23 -12.79
CA VAL A 185 3.19 -4.79 -13.04
C VAL A 185 2.26 -4.34 -14.17
N ARG A 186 1.90 -3.06 -14.15
CA ARG A 186 1.25 -2.35 -15.27
C ARG A 186 2.08 -1.14 -15.65
N LEU A 187 2.13 -0.82 -16.95
CA LEU A 187 2.76 0.41 -17.45
C LEU A 187 1.72 1.41 -17.92
N ALA A 188 2.04 2.69 -17.80
CA ALA A 188 1.23 3.81 -18.28
C ALA A 188 0.83 3.64 -19.75
N GLY A 189 1.81 3.30 -20.59
CA GLY A 189 1.65 3.13 -22.04
C GLY A 189 1.09 1.79 -22.51
N THR A 190 0.66 0.92 -21.57
CA THR A 190 0.03 -0.38 -21.87
C THR A 190 -1.36 -0.54 -21.25
N GLY A 191 -1.90 0.53 -20.65
CA GLY A 191 -3.22 0.53 -20.02
C GLY A 191 -3.34 -0.50 -18.89
N ASP A 192 -4.44 -1.28 -18.90
CA ASP A 192 -4.79 -2.22 -17.83
C ASP A 192 -4.11 -3.60 -17.92
N LYS A 193 -3.26 -3.82 -18.92
CA LYS A 193 -2.59 -5.12 -19.12
C LYS A 193 -1.59 -5.41 -18.00
N TRP A 194 -1.71 -6.59 -17.40
CA TRP A 194 -0.78 -7.09 -16.39
C TRP A 194 0.34 -7.92 -17.03
N PHE A 195 1.58 -7.62 -16.66
CA PHE A 195 2.75 -8.43 -16.95
C PHE A 195 3.17 -9.14 -15.68
N THR A 196 3.19 -10.48 -15.69
CA THR A 196 3.24 -11.27 -14.46
C THR A 196 4.31 -12.33 -14.47
N ALA A 197 4.92 -12.54 -13.31
CA ALA A 197 5.87 -13.59 -13.00
C ALA A 197 5.46 -14.30 -11.69
N PRO A 198 6.07 -15.44 -11.30
CA PRO A 198 5.81 -16.04 -10.00
C PRO A 198 6.04 -15.05 -8.85
N ALA A 199 5.15 -15.03 -7.85
CA ALA A 199 5.31 -14.16 -6.69
C ALA A 199 6.65 -14.45 -5.98
N PRO A 200 7.40 -13.42 -5.54
CA PRO A 200 8.66 -13.63 -4.83
C PRO A 200 8.41 -14.16 -3.41
N THR A 201 9.47 -14.65 -2.77
CA THR A 201 9.50 -14.83 -1.33
C THR A 201 9.98 -13.54 -0.66
N VAL A 202 9.50 -13.30 0.55
CA VAL A 202 9.92 -12.15 1.36
C VAL A 202 11.09 -12.57 2.23
N LYS A 203 12.17 -11.79 2.23
CA LYS A 203 13.36 -12.04 3.06
C LYS A 203 13.44 -11.01 4.18
N GLY A 204 13.49 -11.46 5.42
CA GLY A 204 13.54 -10.58 6.58
C GLY A 204 13.48 -11.33 7.89
N ARG A 205 13.00 -10.65 8.94
CA ARG A 205 12.92 -11.20 10.29
C ARG A 205 11.60 -11.95 10.48
N LEU A 206 11.72 -13.22 10.90
CA LEU A 206 10.61 -14.03 11.38
C LEU A 206 10.42 -13.86 12.89
N ARG A 207 9.19 -14.09 13.36
CA ARG A 207 8.84 -14.18 14.78
C ARG A 207 9.39 -15.48 15.37
N ASP A 208 9.64 -15.48 16.67
CA ASP A 208 10.12 -16.67 17.38
C ASP A 208 9.13 -17.84 17.20
N GLY A 209 9.67 -19.02 16.91
CA GLY A 209 8.89 -20.24 16.68
C GLY A 209 8.48 -20.49 15.22
N TYR A 210 8.86 -19.63 14.27
CA TYR A 210 8.67 -19.83 12.83
C TYR A 210 10.00 -19.89 12.08
N ASP A 211 10.01 -20.58 10.94
CA ASP A 211 11.12 -20.63 10.00
C ASP A 211 10.72 -20.27 8.55
N GLU A 212 11.66 -20.39 7.60
CA GLU A 212 11.40 -20.04 6.20
C GLU A 212 10.40 -20.99 5.51
N ASP A 213 10.24 -22.23 5.98
CA ASP A 213 9.32 -23.23 5.39
C ASP A 213 7.86 -22.97 5.78
N ASP A 214 7.64 -22.18 6.83
CA ASP A 214 6.34 -21.66 7.22
C ASP A 214 5.88 -20.51 6.32
N ALA A 215 6.80 -19.84 5.61
CA ALA A 215 6.51 -18.63 4.87
C ALA A 215 5.79 -18.89 3.54
N GLY A 216 4.68 -18.18 3.33
CA GLY A 216 4.04 -18.06 2.03
C GLY A 216 4.81 -17.13 1.09
N ARG A 217 4.43 -17.15 -0.19
CA ARG A 217 4.88 -16.14 -1.16
C ARG A 217 4.13 -14.82 -0.94
N ASP A 218 4.72 -13.76 -1.48
CA ASP A 218 4.21 -12.40 -1.34
C ASP A 218 2.76 -12.28 -1.89
N LEU A 219 1.79 -11.84 -1.05
CA LEU A 219 0.39 -11.46 -1.38
C LEU A 219 -0.16 -10.09 -0.85
N GLY A 220 -0.93 -9.33 -1.65
CA GLY A 220 -1.45 -7.99 -1.36
C GLY A 220 -1.13 -6.88 -2.37
N ASP A 221 -2.04 -5.90 -2.45
CA ASP A 221 -1.91 -4.71 -3.31
C ASP A 221 -1.06 -3.59 -2.67
N SER A 222 -0.51 -3.79 -1.47
CA SER A 222 0.22 -2.74 -0.74
C SER A 222 1.45 -2.21 -1.49
N ALA A 223 1.97 -2.97 -2.46
CA ALA A 223 3.04 -2.55 -3.37
C ALA A 223 2.66 -1.32 -4.24
N ILE A 224 1.39 -0.89 -4.24
CA ILE A 224 0.99 0.40 -4.80
C ILE A 224 1.68 1.57 -4.10
N ALA A 225 2.01 1.45 -2.80
CA ALA A 225 2.74 2.48 -2.06
C ALA A 225 4.13 2.71 -2.65
N GLU A 226 4.90 1.64 -2.85
CA GLU A 226 6.21 1.70 -3.50
C GLU A 226 6.12 2.15 -4.96
N THR A 227 5.03 1.81 -5.66
CA THR A 227 4.78 2.32 -7.02
C THR A 227 4.70 3.85 -7.02
N ALA A 228 4.07 4.43 -5.97
CA ALA A 228 3.97 5.86 -5.75
C ALA A 228 5.20 6.49 -5.06
N GLY A 229 6.28 5.73 -4.84
CA GLY A 229 7.51 6.22 -4.22
C GLY A 229 7.50 6.28 -2.70
N LEU A 230 6.56 5.60 -2.04
CA LEU A 230 6.49 5.43 -0.58
C LEU A 230 6.99 4.03 -0.18
N GLY A 231 6.72 3.59 1.06
CA GLY A 231 7.06 2.25 1.51
C GLY A 231 8.57 2.01 1.54
N ALA A 232 8.99 0.87 0.98
CA ALA A 232 10.41 0.51 0.90
C ALA A 232 11.30 1.58 0.21
N PHE A 233 10.74 2.42 -0.67
CA PHE A 233 11.50 3.43 -1.42
C PHE A 233 12.02 4.55 -0.50
N VAL A 234 11.38 4.77 0.65
CA VAL A 234 11.71 5.83 1.61
C VAL A 234 12.28 5.30 2.92
N LEU A 235 12.77 4.05 2.95
CA LEU A 235 13.34 3.43 4.15
C LEU A 235 14.48 4.22 4.80
N ALA A 236 15.24 5.00 4.01
CA ALA A 236 16.23 5.93 4.55
C ALA A 236 15.65 6.89 5.62
N GLY A 237 14.37 7.24 5.50
CA GLY A 237 13.64 8.10 6.43
C GLY A 237 13.01 7.36 7.62
N ALA A 238 12.97 6.03 7.64
CA ALA A 238 12.23 5.23 8.63
C ALA A 238 13.13 4.34 9.51
N PRO A 239 14.05 4.90 10.29
CA PRO A 239 15.09 4.14 10.98
C PRO A 239 14.55 3.11 12.00
N ALA A 240 13.40 3.39 12.62
CA ALA A 240 12.78 2.48 13.59
C ALA A 240 12.30 1.15 12.96
N LEU A 241 12.09 1.12 11.64
CA LEU A 241 11.53 -0.03 10.95
C LEU A 241 12.57 -1.13 10.66
N HIS A 242 13.86 -0.78 10.68
CA HIS A 242 14.94 -1.69 10.30
C HIS A 242 14.97 -3.00 11.11
N ALA A 243 14.79 -2.91 12.43
CA ALA A 243 14.75 -4.08 13.31
C ALA A 243 13.63 -5.05 12.93
N ARG A 244 12.44 -4.52 12.61
CA ARG A 244 11.26 -5.29 12.19
C ARG A 244 11.45 -5.95 10.83
N LEU A 245 12.11 -5.27 9.89
CA LEU A 245 12.38 -5.81 8.54
C LEU A 245 13.62 -6.70 8.46
N GLY A 246 14.42 -6.80 9.53
CA GLY A 246 15.71 -7.50 9.48
C GLY A 246 16.76 -6.78 8.63
N THR A 247 16.70 -5.45 8.55
CA THR A 247 17.63 -4.60 7.80
C THR A 247 18.43 -3.69 8.74
N ARG A 248 19.36 -2.90 8.20
CA ARG A 248 20.09 -1.84 8.92
C ARG A 248 19.86 -0.49 8.25
N SER A 249 20.19 0.60 8.95
CA SER A 249 20.10 1.97 8.39
C SER A 249 20.89 2.15 7.09
N ALA A 250 22.08 1.54 7.00
CA ALA A 250 22.86 1.54 5.77
C ALA A 250 22.17 0.80 4.61
N ASP A 251 21.37 -0.23 4.90
CA ASP A 251 20.59 -0.95 3.90
C ASP A 251 19.41 -0.09 3.42
N GLY A 252 18.73 0.63 4.33
CA GLY A 252 17.68 1.60 3.96
C GLY A 252 18.21 2.72 3.06
N LEU A 253 19.35 3.31 3.40
CA LEU A 253 20.01 4.33 2.57
C LEU A 253 20.35 3.81 1.18
N ARG A 254 20.86 2.58 1.08
CA ARG A 254 21.18 1.96 -0.20
C ARG A 254 19.92 1.69 -1.02
N VAL A 255 18.89 1.11 -0.42
CA VAL A 255 17.60 0.85 -1.09
C VAL A 255 17.02 2.13 -1.66
N THR A 256 16.92 3.21 -0.87
CA THR A 256 16.38 4.49 -1.36
C THR A 256 17.22 5.10 -2.50
N ARG A 257 18.55 4.89 -2.51
CA ARG A 257 19.41 5.32 -3.62
C ARG A 257 19.20 4.47 -4.87
N ASP A 258 19.22 3.15 -4.73
CA ASP A 258 18.97 2.20 -5.82
C ASP A 258 17.63 2.49 -6.52
N MET A 259 16.58 2.79 -5.74
CA MET A 259 15.27 3.16 -6.30
C MET A 259 15.31 4.51 -7.03
N GLY A 260 16.23 5.39 -6.67
CA GLY A 260 16.54 6.61 -7.42
C GLY A 260 17.06 6.37 -8.83
N GLU A 261 17.83 5.31 -9.04
CA GLU A 261 18.41 4.98 -10.35
C GLU A 261 17.33 4.52 -11.35
N VAL A 262 16.31 3.83 -10.84
CA VAL A 262 15.23 3.26 -11.67
C VAL A 262 13.95 4.09 -11.71
N THR A 263 13.96 5.29 -11.13
CA THR A 263 12.81 6.22 -11.15
C THR A 263 13.08 7.45 -11.99
N VAL A 264 12.05 8.00 -12.62
CA VAL A 264 12.20 9.13 -13.55
C VAL A 264 12.42 10.47 -12.84
N ALA A 265 11.99 10.60 -11.58
CA ALA A 265 12.03 11.86 -10.86
C ALA A 265 12.16 11.70 -9.34
N ARG A 266 12.32 12.85 -8.68
CA ARG A 266 12.25 13.00 -7.23
C ARG A 266 10.98 13.78 -6.86
N HIS A 267 10.21 13.28 -5.91
CA HIS A 267 8.95 13.89 -5.51
C HIS A 267 9.19 15.25 -4.83
N PRO A 268 8.50 16.34 -5.21
CA PRO A 268 8.78 17.68 -4.68
C PRO A 268 8.32 17.89 -3.23
N ARG A 269 7.25 17.21 -2.80
CA ARG A 269 6.68 17.34 -1.44
C ARG A 269 7.13 16.25 -0.46
N TYR A 270 7.18 15.00 -0.89
CA TYR A 270 7.64 13.86 -0.10
C TYR A 270 9.16 13.86 -0.05
N THR A 271 9.72 14.45 1.01
CA THR A 271 11.16 14.65 1.18
C THR A 271 11.66 13.91 2.40
N LEU A 272 12.93 13.51 2.39
CA LEU A 272 13.54 12.70 3.44
C LEU A 272 14.63 13.49 4.18
N PRO A 273 14.45 13.84 5.46
CA PRO A 273 15.44 14.60 6.22
C PRO A 273 16.82 13.92 6.28
N ALA A 274 16.84 12.57 6.34
CA ALA A 274 18.06 11.77 6.34
C ALA A 274 18.89 11.86 5.04
N LEU A 275 18.30 12.40 3.97
CA LEU A 275 18.95 12.63 2.68
C LEU A 275 18.90 14.12 2.31
N GLU A 276 19.10 15.00 3.30
CA GLU A 276 19.11 16.47 3.10
C GLU A 276 17.83 17.00 2.43
N PHE A 277 16.69 16.41 2.80
CA PHE A 277 15.37 16.70 2.21
C PHE A 277 15.29 16.44 0.70
N ALA A 278 16.11 15.53 0.17
CA ALA A 278 15.91 14.99 -1.17
C ALA A 278 14.51 14.36 -1.28
N GLY A 279 13.89 14.55 -2.44
CA GLY A 279 12.59 13.96 -2.74
C GLY A 279 12.62 12.43 -2.77
N ALA A 280 11.50 11.81 -2.46
CA ALA A 280 11.30 10.38 -2.62
C ALA A 280 11.47 9.98 -4.10
N PRO A 281 12.11 8.85 -4.42
CA PRO A 281 12.15 8.34 -5.78
C PRO A 281 10.74 8.04 -6.30
N VAL A 282 10.34 8.54 -7.47
CA VAL A 282 8.97 8.37 -8.00
C VAL A 282 8.94 8.13 -9.51
N GLY A 283 7.98 7.29 -9.93
CA GLY A 283 7.77 6.91 -11.33
C GLY A 283 8.81 5.91 -11.79
N ILE A 284 8.64 4.64 -11.41
CA ILE A 284 9.55 3.55 -11.78
C ILE A 284 9.53 3.40 -13.31
N ASP A 285 10.68 3.54 -13.97
CA ASP A 285 10.82 3.31 -15.42
C ASP A 285 11.20 1.85 -15.67
N ALA A 286 10.30 1.09 -16.29
CA ALA A 286 10.54 -0.32 -16.59
C ALA A 286 11.77 -0.54 -17.50
N ARG A 287 12.15 0.43 -18.34
CA ARG A 287 13.37 0.33 -19.16
C ARG A 287 14.61 0.41 -18.29
N ARG A 288 14.67 1.38 -17.36
CA ARG A 288 15.80 1.52 -16.43
C ARG A 288 15.95 0.29 -15.54
N VAL A 289 14.84 -0.33 -15.13
CA VAL A 289 14.89 -1.61 -14.38
C VAL A 289 15.58 -2.70 -15.20
N VAL A 290 15.20 -2.85 -16.48
CA VAL A 290 15.80 -3.84 -17.38
C VAL A 290 17.28 -3.51 -17.66
N ASP A 291 17.60 -2.25 -17.99
CA ASP A 291 18.94 -1.81 -18.37
C ASP A 291 19.95 -1.91 -17.22
N THR A 292 19.53 -1.53 -16.00
CA THR A 292 20.42 -1.51 -14.83
C THR A 292 20.46 -2.83 -14.07
N GLY A 293 19.44 -3.69 -14.23
CA GLY A 293 19.24 -4.87 -13.41
C GLY A 293 18.76 -4.59 -11.98
N ILE A 294 18.51 -3.32 -11.62
CA ILE A 294 18.06 -2.93 -10.28
C ILE A 294 16.54 -3.16 -10.17
N LEU A 295 16.14 -4.16 -9.38
CA LEU A 295 14.73 -4.51 -9.21
C LEU A 295 14.04 -3.65 -8.14
N PRO A 296 12.83 -3.11 -8.39
CA PRO A 296 12.02 -2.44 -7.40
C PRO A 296 11.81 -3.29 -6.13
N VAL A 297 12.01 -2.66 -4.97
CA VAL A 297 11.90 -3.30 -3.65
C VAL A 297 10.50 -3.06 -3.09
N ILE A 298 9.93 -4.08 -2.44
CA ILE A 298 8.65 -4.02 -1.74
C ILE A 298 8.90 -4.29 -0.26
N GLY A 299 8.36 -3.45 0.62
CA GLY A 299 8.23 -3.78 2.04
C GLY A 299 7.05 -4.73 2.19
N ALA A 300 7.25 -5.86 2.88
CA ALA A 300 6.19 -6.86 2.99
C ALA A 300 6.12 -7.51 4.37
N THR A 301 4.89 -7.75 4.81
CA THR A 301 4.62 -8.68 5.91
C THR A 301 4.78 -10.11 5.39
N ILE A 302 5.53 -10.93 6.12
CA ILE A 302 5.65 -12.36 5.86
C ILE A 302 4.41 -13.03 6.43
N VAL A 303 3.60 -13.64 5.58
CA VAL A 303 2.37 -14.36 5.96
C VAL A 303 2.65 -15.84 5.88
N HIS A 304 2.12 -16.59 6.84
CA HIS A 304 2.24 -18.04 6.86
C HIS A 304 1.61 -18.69 5.61
N ARG A 305 2.19 -19.77 5.09
CA ARG A 305 1.69 -20.47 3.89
C ARG A 305 0.34 -21.16 4.11
N GLU A 306 0.04 -21.54 5.35
CA GLU A 306 -1.27 -22.10 5.73
C GLU A 306 -2.28 -21.00 6.10
N PRO A 307 -3.55 -21.10 5.62
CA PRO A 307 -4.58 -20.12 5.90
C PRO A 307 -4.85 -19.89 7.39
N GLY A 308 -5.12 -18.64 7.78
CA GLY A 308 -5.58 -18.27 9.12
C GLY A 308 -4.49 -18.17 10.20
N ARG A 309 -3.26 -18.59 9.90
CA ARG A 309 -2.09 -18.46 10.81
C ARG A 309 -1.53 -17.03 10.88
N GLY A 310 -1.88 -16.19 9.90
CA GLY A 310 -1.61 -14.75 9.91
C GLY A 310 -0.15 -14.39 9.63
N ALA A 311 0.25 -13.21 10.12
CA ALA A 311 1.59 -12.67 9.93
C ALA A 311 2.62 -13.37 10.83
N ILE A 312 3.74 -13.79 10.26
CA ILE A 312 4.83 -14.49 10.96
C ILE A 312 6.17 -13.74 10.90
N GLY A 313 6.21 -12.59 10.24
CA GLY A 313 7.42 -11.78 10.13
C GLY A 313 7.24 -10.57 9.24
N ALA A 314 8.33 -9.88 8.94
CA ALA A 314 8.37 -8.80 7.96
C ALA A 314 9.75 -8.71 7.31
N GLY A 315 9.79 -8.20 6.08
CA GLY A 315 11.02 -8.12 5.31
C GLY A 315 10.86 -7.38 4.00
N LEU A 316 11.83 -7.61 3.12
CA LEU A 316 11.86 -7.05 1.78
C LEU A 316 11.68 -8.14 0.74
N ALA A 317 10.92 -7.82 -0.30
CA ALA A 317 10.85 -8.59 -1.53
C ALA A 317 11.31 -7.71 -2.71
N ARG A 318 11.58 -8.34 -3.85
CA ARG A 318 11.88 -7.63 -5.10
C ARG A 318 10.90 -8.07 -6.18
N VAL A 319 10.40 -7.12 -6.94
CA VAL A 319 9.54 -7.42 -8.09
C VAL A 319 10.36 -8.21 -9.12
N PRO A 320 9.89 -9.38 -9.58
CA PRO A 320 10.69 -10.22 -10.47
C PRO A 320 11.01 -9.54 -11.80
N MET A 321 12.24 -9.71 -12.30
CA MET A 321 12.69 -9.16 -13.60
C MET A 321 11.75 -9.53 -14.75
N GLY A 322 11.20 -10.76 -14.73
CA GLY A 322 10.27 -11.25 -15.76
C GLY A 322 8.99 -10.42 -15.92
N CYS A 323 8.58 -9.65 -14.89
CA CYS A 323 7.48 -8.70 -15.03
C CYS A 323 7.86 -7.53 -15.96
N PHE A 324 9.10 -7.05 -15.87
CA PHE A 324 9.58 -5.88 -16.61
C PHE A 324 10.02 -6.23 -18.02
N THR A 325 10.75 -7.34 -18.22
CA THR A 325 11.17 -7.76 -19.57
C THR A 325 9.94 -8.01 -20.45
N ALA A 326 8.95 -8.75 -19.95
CA ALA A 326 7.70 -9.00 -20.68
C ALA A 326 6.92 -7.71 -20.98
N ALA A 327 6.97 -6.73 -20.07
CA ALA A 327 6.31 -5.44 -20.28
C ALA A 327 7.01 -4.60 -21.36
N ILE A 328 8.34 -4.56 -21.33
CA ILE A 328 9.15 -3.82 -22.31
C ILE A 328 9.11 -4.46 -23.69
N GLU A 329 9.21 -5.80 -23.79
CA GLU A 329 9.03 -6.54 -25.04
C GLU A 329 7.68 -6.21 -25.68
N HIS A 330 6.60 -6.30 -24.91
CA HIS A 330 5.27 -5.94 -25.40
C HIS A 330 5.15 -4.46 -25.80
N PHE A 331 5.75 -3.56 -25.02
CA PHE A 331 5.75 -2.12 -25.31
C PHE A 331 6.48 -1.81 -26.63
N ALA A 332 7.61 -2.48 -26.88
CA ALA A 332 8.40 -2.35 -28.09
C ALA A 332 7.67 -2.92 -29.32
N ASP A 333 7.12 -4.13 -29.21
CA ASP A 333 6.35 -4.79 -30.27
C ASP A 333 5.16 -3.93 -30.71
N ALA A 334 4.40 -3.37 -29.75
CA ALA A 334 3.25 -2.52 -30.01
C ALA A 334 3.61 -1.22 -30.77
N ARG A 335 4.90 -0.82 -30.77
CA ARG A 335 5.43 0.39 -31.41
C ARG A 335 6.35 0.10 -32.60
N GLY A 336 6.54 -1.17 -32.96
CA GLY A 336 7.44 -1.56 -34.05
C GLY A 336 8.92 -1.25 -33.78
N ILE A 337 9.32 -1.15 -32.50
CA ILE A 337 10.71 -0.96 -32.09
C ILE A 337 11.38 -2.35 -32.12
N ARG A 338 12.47 -2.48 -32.87
CA ARG A 338 13.24 -3.73 -33.04
C ARG A 338 14.55 -3.68 -32.30
#